data_AF-A0A3C0L379-F1
#
_entry.id   AF-A0A3C0L379-F1
#
_cell.length_a   1.000
_cell.length_b   1.000
_cell.length_c   1.000
_cell.angle_alpha   90.00
_cell.angle_beta   90.00
_cell.angle_gamma   90.00
#
_symmetry.space_group_name_H-M   'P 1'
#
loop_
_entity.id
_entity.type
_entity.pdbx_description
1 polymer ?
#
loop_
_entity_poly.entity_id
_entity_poly.type
_entity_poly.pdbx_seq_one_letter_code
_entity_poly.pdbx_strand_id
1 'polypeptide(L)'
;MTTAMQLPTDQKFGGFVAGIFGLLAAYGFWTGEPFLGFSAGLIAALFIAISIVAPRTLRPLNRLWMQFGQLLGRLISPIVLGAIFFLIFTPVGLIMRLVGRDELKLKRRATKTHWQAITPSEQSEASFKNQF
;
A
#
# COMPACT_ATOMS: atom_id res chain seq x y z
N MET A 1 9.40 5.11 -21.21
CA MET A 1 9.94 3.78 -20.89
C MET A 1 8.86 2.99 -20.19
N THR A 2 8.20 2.04 -20.87
CA THR A 2 7.20 1.16 -20.27
C THR A 2 7.94 0.14 -19.41
N THR A 3 7.93 0.30 -18.09
CA THR A 3 8.53 -0.65 -17.16
C THR A 3 7.83 -1.99 -17.34
N ALA A 4 8.47 -2.94 -18.02
CA ALA A 4 7.95 -4.30 -18.13
C ALA A 4 7.86 -4.85 -16.71
N MET A 5 6.64 -5.16 -16.25
CA MET A 5 6.43 -5.77 -14.94
C MET A 5 7.28 -7.04 -14.86
N GLN A 6 8.30 -7.03 -14.00
CA GLN A 6 9.04 -8.24 -13.69
C GLN A 6 8.12 -9.14 -12.87
N LEU A 7 7.56 -10.16 -13.52
CA LEU A 7 6.80 -11.20 -12.85
C LEU A 7 7.76 -11.98 -11.92
N PRO A 8 7.36 -12.29 -10.67
CA PRO A 8 8.14 -13.16 -9.80
C PRO A 8 8.40 -14.50 -10.47
N THR A 9 9.58 -15.07 -10.27
CA THR A 9 9.93 -16.42 -10.72
C THR A 9 8.90 -17.42 -10.20
N ASP A 10 8.39 -18.30 -11.07
CA ASP A 10 7.34 -19.28 -10.76
C ASP A 10 7.63 -20.11 -9.49
N GLN A 11 8.92 -20.39 -9.23
CA GLN A 11 9.39 -21.10 -8.04
C GLN A 11 9.15 -20.33 -6.73
N LYS A 12 9.35 -19.00 -6.74
CA LYS A 12 9.12 -18.14 -5.57
C LYS A 12 7.63 -18.06 -5.25
N PHE A 13 6.78 -18.03 -6.28
CA PHE A 13 5.33 -18.07 -6.11
C PHE A 13 4.89 -19.40 -5.47
N GLY A 14 5.39 -20.54 -5.98
CA GLY A 14 5.10 -21.86 -5.39
C GLY A 14 5.54 -21.96 -3.92
N GLY A 15 6.74 -21.45 -3.59
CA GLY A 15 7.22 -21.41 -2.21
C GLY A 15 6.39 -20.50 -1.29
N PHE A 16 5.94 -19.35 -1.78
CA PHE A 16 5.04 -18.46 -1.05
C PHE A 16 3.70 -19.13 -0.72
N VAL A 17 3.06 -19.75 -1.71
CA VAL A 17 1.78 -20.47 -1.53
C VAL A 17 1.96 -21.65 -0.57
N ALA A 18 3.04 -22.43 -0.71
CA ALA A 18 3.37 -23.50 0.22
C ALA A 18 3.58 -22.99 1.65
N GLY A 19 4.20 -21.83 1.83
CA GLY A 19 4.35 -21.19 3.13
C GLY A 19 3.01 -20.85 3.79
N ILE A 20 2.05 -20.31 3.03
CA ILE A 20 0.69 -20.03 3.52
C ILE A 20 0.00 -21.30 4.00
N PHE A 21 0.01 -22.36 3.17
CA PHE A 21 -0.60 -23.64 3.56
C PHE A 21 0.15 -24.33 4.69
N GLY A 22 1.47 -24.16 4.79
CA GLY A 22 2.27 -24.66 5.91
C GLY A 22 1.91 -23.97 7.24
N LEU A 23 1.67 -22.67 7.23
CA LEU A 23 1.18 -21.94 8.42
C LEU A 23 -0.24 -22.38 8.80
N LEU A 24 -1.11 -22.59 7.81
CA LEU A 24 -2.45 -23.15 8.01
C LEU A 24 -2.42 -24.57 8.60
N ALA A 25 -1.49 -25.40 8.14
CA ALA A 25 -1.27 -26.73 8.68
C ALA A 25 -0.81 -26.64 10.15
N ALA A 26 0.18 -25.80 10.44
CA ALA A 26 0.66 -25.56 11.80
C ALA A 26 -0.46 -25.04 12.73
N TYR A 27 -1.30 -24.13 12.21
CA TYR A 27 -2.48 -23.65 12.93
C TYR A 27 -3.47 -24.79 13.21
N GLY A 28 -3.77 -25.63 12.22
CA GLY A 28 -4.65 -26.80 12.38
C GLY A 28 -4.15 -27.77 13.45
N PHE A 29 -2.85 -28.03 13.49
CA PHE A 29 -2.23 -28.84 14.54
C PHE A 29 -2.28 -28.18 15.92
N TRP A 30 -2.18 -26.84 15.99
CA TRP A 30 -2.33 -26.11 17.25
C TRP A 30 -3.77 -26.14 17.75
N THR A 31 -4.76 -25.98 16.87
CA THR A 31 -6.19 -26.03 17.24
C THR A 31 -6.70 -27.42 17.59
N GLY A 32 -5.88 -28.48 17.42
CA GLY A 32 -6.28 -29.85 17.70
C GLY A 32 -7.22 -30.43 16.63
N GLU A 33 -7.23 -29.87 15.43
CA GLU A 33 -8.03 -30.30 14.28
C GLU A 33 -7.13 -31.07 13.29
N PRO A 34 -6.88 -32.38 13.51
CA PRO A 34 -5.90 -33.14 12.73
C PRO A 34 -6.27 -33.21 11.25
N PHE A 35 -7.57 -33.22 10.93
CA PHE A 35 -8.03 -33.21 9.54
C PHE A 35 -7.59 -31.94 8.79
N LEU A 36 -7.71 -30.78 9.44
CA LEU A 36 -7.29 -29.50 8.86
C LEU A 36 -5.75 -29.42 8.73
N GLY A 37 -5.03 -29.90 9.74
CA GLY A 37 -3.57 -29.95 9.74
C GLY A 37 -2.98 -30.83 8.64
N PHE A 38 -3.47 -32.07 8.51
CA PHE A 38 -2.98 -33.01 7.49
C PHE A 38 -3.37 -32.59 6.07
N SER A 39 -4.61 -32.13 5.85
CA SER A 39 -5.05 -31.68 4.53
C SER A 39 -4.25 -30.46 4.05
N ALA A 40 -4.08 -29.44 4.90
CA ALA A 40 -3.28 -28.27 4.58
C ALA A 40 -1.79 -28.62 4.37
N GLY A 41 -1.24 -29.52 5.19
CA GLY A 41 0.15 -29.98 5.06
C GLY A 41 0.40 -30.73 3.74
N LEU A 42 -0.54 -31.59 3.33
CA LEU A 42 -0.46 -32.31 2.05
C LEU A 42 -0.52 -31.36 0.85
N ILE A 43 -1.37 -30.34 0.92
CA ILE A 43 -1.43 -29.28 -0.10
C ILE A 43 -0.11 -28.50 -0.15
N ALA A 44 0.46 -28.13 1.00
CA ALA A 44 1.75 -27.44 1.05
C ALA A 44 2.87 -28.28 0.40
N ALA A 45 2.95 -29.57 0.74
CA ALA A 45 3.93 -30.50 0.17
C ALA A 45 3.76 -30.66 -1.35
N LEU A 46 2.52 -30.74 -1.82
CA LEU A 46 2.20 -30.82 -3.25
C LEU A 46 2.66 -29.57 -4.00
N PHE A 47 2.42 -28.38 -3.45
CA PHE A 47 2.87 -27.12 -4.04
C PHE A 47 4.40 -27.01 -4.08
N ILE A 48 5.11 -27.48 -3.05
CA ILE A 48 6.58 -27.55 -3.05
C ILE A 48 7.07 -28.50 -4.16
N ALA A 49 6.50 -29.70 -4.24
CA ALA A 49 6.87 -30.69 -5.25
C ALA A 49 6.64 -30.16 -6.68
N ILE A 50 5.49 -29.53 -6.94
CA ILE A 50 5.18 -28.92 -8.25
C ILE A 50 6.13 -27.76 -8.55
N SER A 51 6.47 -26.94 -7.55
CA SER A 51 7.41 -25.82 -7.69
C SER A 51 8.80 -26.28 -8.15
N ILE A 52 9.26 -27.43 -7.67
CA ILE A 52 10.57 -28.00 -8.00
C ILE A 52 10.53 -28.77 -9.34
N VAL A 53 9.54 -29.64 -9.54
CA VAL A 53 9.51 -30.58 -10.68
C VAL A 53 8.96 -29.94 -11.94
N ALA A 54 7.92 -29.11 -11.83
CA ALA A 54 7.20 -28.55 -12.98
C ALA A 54 6.74 -27.10 -12.73
N PRO A 55 7.67 -26.14 -12.55
CA PRO A 55 7.33 -24.73 -12.34
C PRO A 55 6.53 -24.12 -13.50
N ARG A 56 6.61 -24.72 -14.69
CA ARG A 56 5.86 -24.26 -15.88
C ARG A 56 4.35 -24.40 -15.72
N THR A 57 3.87 -25.35 -14.94
CA THR A 57 2.42 -25.56 -14.69
C THR A 57 1.85 -24.46 -13.77
N LEU A 58 2.70 -23.86 -12.93
CA LEU A 58 2.33 -22.74 -12.06
C LEU A 58 2.29 -21.39 -12.78
N ARG A 59 2.80 -21.31 -14.02
CA ARG A 59 2.83 -20.06 -14.82
C ARG A 59 1.47 -19.40 -15.03
N PRO A 60 0.42 -20.10 -15.53
CA PRO A 60 -0.89 -19.47 -15.71
C PRO A 60 -1.48 -18.98 -14.39
N LEU A 61 -1.28 -19.75 -13.30
CA LEU A 61 -1.76 -19.39 -11.97
C LEU A 61 -1.02 -18.17 -11.41
N ASN A 62 0.31 -18.15 -11.51
CA ASN A 62 1.16 -17.02 -11.11
C ASN A 62 0.74 -15.75 -11.85
N ARG A 63 0.53 -15.84 -13.17
CA ARG A 63 0.08 -14.70 -13.98
C ARG A 63 -1.30 -14.20 -13.54
N LEU A 64 -2.25 -15.10 -13.32
CA LEU A 64 -3.60 -14.73 -12.87
C LEU A 64 -3.57 -14.07 -11.49
N TRP A 65 -2.78 -14.63 -10.56
CA TRP A 65 -2.60 -14.09 -9.22
C TRP A 65 -1.98 -12.69 -9.24
N MET A 66 -0.97 -12.48 -10.09
CA MET A 66 -0.34 -11.17 -10.25
C MET A 66 -1.30 -10.13 -10.85
N GLN A 67 -2.11 -10.53 -11.84
CA GLN A 67 -3.15 -9.65 -12.39
C GLN A 67 -4.22 -9.30 -11.34
N PHE A 68 -4.63 -10.28 -10.54
CA PHE A 68 -5.55 -10.05 -9.43
C PHE A 68 -4.96 -9.09 -8.39
N GLY A 69 -3.70 -9.28 -7.99
CA GLY A 69 -3.00 -8.38 -7.08
C GLY A 69 -2.90 -6.95 -7.61
N GLN A 70 -2.72 -6.77 -8.91
CA GLN A 70 -2.72 -5.45 -9.54
C GLN A 70 -4.10 -4.79 -9.55
N LEU A 71 -5.14 -5.56 -9.88
CA LEU A 71 -6.52 -5.08 -9.83
C LEU A 71 -6.88 -4.66 -8.40
N LEU A 72 -6.51 -5.50 -7.43
CA LEU A 72 -6.73 -5.24 -6.02
C LEU A 72 -5.96 -4.00 -5.56
N GLY A 73 -4.69 -3.84 -5.95
CA GLY A 73 -3.91 -2.63 -5.66
C GLY A 73 -4.54 -1.37 -6.27
N ARG A 74 -5.09 -1.46 -7.48
CA ARG A 74 -5.80 -0.36 -8.13
C ARG A 74 -7.09 0.04 -7.41
N LEU A 75 -7.75 -0.91 -6.74
CA LEU A 75 -8.94 -0.66 -5.93
C LEU A 75 -8.59 -0.15 -4.51
N ILE A 76 -7.60 -0.78 -3.87
CA ILE A 76 -7.17 -0.43 -2.51
C ILE A 76 -6.52 0.95 -2.48
N SER A 77 -5.69 1.31 -3.46
CA SER A 77 -5.00 2.61 -3.48
C SER A 77 -5.95 3.81 -3.34
N PRO A 78 -7.01 3.97 -4.15
CA PRO A 78 -7.98 5.05 -3.98
C PRO A 78 -8.81 4.90 -2.70
N ILE A 79 -9.11 3.68 -2.24
CA ILE A 79 -9.83 3.47 -0.97
C ILE A 79 -8.99 3.98 0.21
N VAL A 80 -7.70 3.62 0.27
CA VAL A 80 -6.78 4.05 1.33
C VAL A 80 -6.59 5.56 1.28
N LEU A 81 -6.38 6.11 0.08
CA LEU A 81 -6.25 7.56 -0.10
C LEU A 81 -7.54 8.31 0.33
N GLY A 82 -8.70 7.77 -0.04
CA GLY A 82 -10.00 8.29 0.39
C GLY A 82 -10.17 8.19 1.91
N ALA A 83 -9.80 7.06 2.51
CA ALA A 83 -9.86 6.88 3.96
C ALA A 83 -8.98 7.89 4.69
N ILE A 84 -7.73 8.09 4.24
CA ILE A 84 -6.83 9.13 4.79
C ILE A 84 -7.47 10.51 4.65
N PHE A 85 -8.05 10.83 3.49
CA PHE A 85 -8.68 12.12 3.27
C PHE A 85 -9.87 12.37 4.18
N PHE A 86 -10.77 11.39 4.34
CA PHE A 86 -11.98 11.55 5.14
C PHE A 86 -11.76 11.36 6.64
N LEU A 87 -10.81 10.52 7.06
CA LEU A 87 -10.55 10.25 8.48
C LEU A 87 -9.52 11.19 9.09
N ILE A 88 -8.61 11.75 8.29
CA ILE A 88 -7.52 12.61 8.79
C ILE A 88 -7.71 14.03 8.30
N PHE A 89 -7.65 14.27 6.99
CA PHE A 89 -7.65 15.65 6.48
C PHE A 89 -8.97 16.38 6.68
N THR A 90 -10.09 15.70 6.46
CA THR A 90 -11.43 16.29 6.60
C THR A 90 -11.73 16.74 8.03
N PRO A 91 -11.54 15.93 9.09
CA PRO A 91 -11.76 16.38 10.46
C PRO A 91 -10.77 17.46 10.88
N VAL A 92 -9.50 17.38 10.48
CA VAL A 92 -8.51 18.43 10.76
C VAL A 92 -8.95 19.77 10.14
N GLY A 93 -9.37 19.78 8.88
CA GLY A 93 -9.88 20.98 8.22
C GLY A 93 -11.18 21.51 8.86
N LEU A 94 -12.08 20.61 9.29
CA LEU A 94 -13.29 20.99 10.01
C LEU A 94 -12.96 21.65 11.35
N ILE A 95 -12.04 21.08 12.12
CA ILE A 95 -11.57 21.65 13.39
C ILE A 95 -10.94 23.03 13.17
N MET A 96 -10.05 23.18 12.18
CA MET A 96 -9.46 24.48 11.86
C MET A 96 -10.52 25.53 11.50
N ARG A 97 -11.56 25.13 10.75
CA ARG A 97 -12.69 25.99 10.40
C ARG A 97 -13.51 26.40 11.63
N LEU A 98 -13.74 25.48 12.57
CA LEU A 98 -14.44 25.76 13.84
C LEU A 98 -13.63 26.70 14.75
N VAL A 99 -12.32 26.53 14.81
CA VAL A 99 -11.41 27.41 15.58
C VAL A 99 -11.23 28.79 14.90
N GLY A 100 -11.68 28.94 13.64
CA GLY A 100 -11.59 30.19 12.88
C GLY A 100 -10.19 30.48 12.33
N ARG A 101 -9.28 29.50 12.37
CA ARG A 101 -7.94 29.61 11.76
C ARG A 101 -8.03 29.37 10.27
N ASP A 102 -7.69 30.41 9.50
CA ASP A 102 -7.62 30.36 8.04
C ASP A 102 -6.15 30.41 7.59
N GLU A 103 -5.40 29.35 7.90
CA GLU A 103 -3.97 29.24 7.54
C GLU A 103 -3.77 29.26 6.02
N LEU A 104 -4.70 28.65 5.30
CA LEU A 104 -4.69 28.62 3.84
C LEU A 104 -5.20 29.93 3.21
N LYS A 105 -5.62 30.92 4.03
CA LYS A 105 -6.15 32.22 3.61
C LYS A 105 -7.21 32.09 2.51
N LEU A 106 -8.10 31.08 2.64
CA LEU A 106 -9.11 30.71 1.65
C LEU A 106 -10.21 31.78 1.50
N LYS A 107 -10.38 32.65 2.50
CA LYS A 107 -11.32 33.77 2.40
C LYS A 107 -10.88 34.73 1.28
N ARG A 108 -11.72 34.86 0.25
CA ARG A 108 -11.53 35.82 -0.86
C ARG A 108 -11.38 37.24 -0.29
N ARG A 109 -10.18 37.80 -0.41
CA ARG A 109 -9.96 39.23 -0.20
C ARG A 109 -10.34 39.96 -1.47
N ALA A 110 -11.11 41.05 -1.35
CA ALA A 110 -11.40 41.97 -2.44
C ALA A 110 -10.18 42.87 -2.71
N THR A 111 -9.03 42.26 -3.04
CA THR A 111 -7.79 42.96 -3.35
C THR A 111 -7.44 42.75 -4.82
N LYS A 112 -6.92 43.79 -5.48
CA LYS A 112 -6.51 43.73 -6.89
C LYS A 112 -5.32 42.79 -7.12
N THR A 113 -4.57 42.45 -6.07
CA THR A 113 -3.40 41.59 -6.13
C THR A 113 -3.39 40.60 -4.95
N HIS A 114 -2.72 39.46 -5.15
CA HIS A 114 -2.47 38.43 -4.12
C HIS A 114 -1.16 38.66 -3.34
N TRP A 115 -0.46 39.77 -3.61
CA TRP A 115 0.81 40.08 -2.95
C TRP A 115 0.63 40.14 -1.43
N GLN A 116 1.46 39.37 -0.72
CA GLN A 116 1.57 39.42 0.74
C GLN A 116 2.85 40.18 1.08
N ALA A 117 2.72 41.21 1.90
CA ALA A 117 3.88 41.90 2.43
C ALA A 117 4.63 40.95 3.36
N ILE A 118 5.93 40.78 3.12
CA ILE A 118 6.81 40.02 4.01
C ILE A 118 6.99 40.86 5.27
N THR A 119 6.78 40.24 6.43
CA THR A 119 6.96 40.91 7.72
C THR A 119 8.46 41.05 8.01
N PRO A 120 8.96 42.15 8.60
CA PRO A 120 10.40 42.33 8.86
C PRO A 120 11.02 41.21 9.71
N SER A 121 10.23 40.52 10.53
CA SER A 121 10.64 39.33 11.30
C SER A 121 10.88 38.08 10.45
N GLU A 122 10.27 37.97 9.27
CA GLU A 122 10.48 36.85 8.32
C GLU A 122 11.71 37.09 7.42
N GLN A 123 12.17 38.35 7.31
CA GLN A 123 13.37 38.71 6.56
C GLN A 123 14.68 38.36 7.29
N SER A 124 14.67 38.21 8.61
CA SER A 124 15.91 38.19 9.40
C SER A 124 16.59 36.84 9.53
N GLU A 125 15.93 35.70 9.28
CA GLU A 125 16.50 34.41 9.73
C GLU A 125 17.40 33.67 8.73
N ALA A 126 17.28 33.83 7.41
CA ALA A 126 18.18 33.07 6.52
C ALA A 126 18.22 33.59 5.07
N SER A 127 17.94 34.87 4.83
CA SER A 127 17.54 35.33 3.49
C SER A 127 18.45 34.82 2.36
N PHE A 128 19.76 35.04 2.36
CA PHE A 128 20.62 34.48 1.29
C PHE A 128 22.09 34.40 1.71
N LYS A 129 22.40 33.85 2.90
CA LYS A 129 23.77 33.92 3.43
C LYS A 129 24.79 33.03 2.70
N ASN A 130 24.35 32.00 1.96
CA ASN A 130 25.20 31.08 1.18
C ASN A 130 24.49 30.63 -0.12
N GLN A 131 24.19 31.55 -1.04
CA GLN A 131 23.50 31.22 -2.30
C GLN A 131 24.45 30.74 -3.43
N PHE A 132 25.77 30.88 -3.26
CA PHE A 132 26.79 30.47 -4.23
C PHE A 132 27.87 29.62 -3.57
#